data_AF-A0A087UCV3-F1
#
_entry.id   AF-A0A087UCV3-F1
#
_cell.length_a   1.000
_cell.length_b   1.000
_cell.length_c   1.000
_cell.angle_alpha   90.00
_cell.angle_beta   90.00
_cell.angle_gamma   90.00
#
_symmetry.space_group_name_H-M   'P 1'
#
loop_
_entity.id
_entity.type
_entity.pdbx_description
1 polymer ?
#
loop_
_entity_poly.entity_id
_entity_poly.type
_entity_poly.pdbx_seq_one_letter_code
_entity_poly.pdbx_strand_id
1 'polypeptide(L)'
;MGASDTPLEDKQVTVAYGSDLVNINFINFSCNCKEVAQLWTDNLLKMAYNLMALNSPATVFLEKAHTKVQLLTDRDGRIPVKNVLKMFAQHKD
;
A
#
# COMPACT_ATOMS: atom_id res chain seq x y z
N MET A 1 2.95 -20.90 -20.77
CA MET A 1 3.73 -19.86 -21.47
C MET A 1 4.80 -19.39 -20.52
N GLY A 2 6.04 -19.86 -20.70
CA GLY A 2 7.18 -19.32 -19.97
C GLY A 2 7.39 -17.87 -20.40
N ALA A 3 7.67 -16.99 -19.44
CA ALA A 3 7.94 -15.60 -19.73
C ALA A 3 9.07 -15.52 -20.77
N SER A 4 8.86 -14.75 -21.84
CA SER A 4 9.95 -14.24 -22.66
C SER A 4 11.03 -13.65 -21.73
N ASP A 5 12.31 -13.84 -22.08
CA ASP A 5 13.49 -13.29 -21.39
C ASP A 5 13.49 -11.75 -21.44
N THR A 6 12.49 -11.12 -20.81
CA THR A 6 12.57 -9.71 -20.43
C THR A 6 13.52 -9.66 -19.23
N PRO A 7 14.54 -8.80 -19.29
CA PRO A 7 15.48 -8.62 -18.18
C PRO A 7 14.75 -8.30 -16.87
N LEU A 8 15.36 -8.69 -15.75
CA LEU A 8 14.75 -8.51 -14.42
C LEU A 8 14.55 -7.02 -14.10
N GLU A 9 15.48 -6.18 -14.53
CA GLU A 9 15.45 -4.73 -14.36
C GLU A 9 14.22 -4.08 -15.01
N ASP A 10 13.73 -4.64 -16.11
CA ASP A 10 12.53 -4.15 -16.80
C ASP A 10 11.23 -4.55 -16.08
N LYS A 11 11.30 -5.51 -15.15
CA LYS A 11 10.16 -6.07 -14.41
C LYS A 11 10.17 -5.69 -12.92
N GLN A 12 11.15 -4.91 -12.47
CA GLN A 12 11.30 -4.58 -11.06
C GLN A 12 10.53 -3.29 -10.72
N VAL A 13 9.81 -3.31 -9.59
CA VAL A 13 9.17 -2.12 -9.00
C VAL A 13 9.67 -1.95 -7.58
N THR A 14 10.23 -0.79 -7.26
CA THR A 14 10.69 -0.45 -5.92
C THR A 14 9.82 0.67 -5.35
N VAL A 15 9.16 0.40 -4.23
CA VAL A 15 8.37 1.37 -3.47
C VAL A 15 9.20 1.87 -2.30
N ALA A 16 9.59 3.14 -2.34
CA ALA A 16 10.22 3.85 -1.23
C ALA A 16 9.16 4.62 -0.44
N TYR A 17 9.07 4.40 0.87
CA TYR A 17 8.10 5.08 1.73
C TYR A 17 8.64 5.34 3.14
N GLY A 18 8.17 6.42 3.76
CA GLY A 18 8.58 6.83 5.10
C GLY A 18 7.70 7.96 5.63
N SER A 19 7.77 8.21 6.94
CA SER A 19 7.13 9.39 7.57
C SER A 19 7.90 10.69 7.31
N ASP A 20 9.16 10.56 6.93
CA ASP A 20 10.11 11.64 6.71
C ASP A 20 11.14 11.20 5.65
N LEU A 21 12.06 12.10 5.29
CA LEU A 21 13.06 11.88 4.24
C LEU A 21 14.33 11.15 4.74
N VAL A 22 14.39 10.79 6.02
CA VAL A 22 15.54 10.11 6.65
C VAL A 22 15.22 8.62 6.85
N ASN A 23 14.06 8.32 7.45
CA ASN A 23 13.61 6.98 7.78
C ASN A 23 12.82 6.37 6.62
N ILE A 24 13.52 6.05 5.54
CA ILE A 24 12.93 5.48 4.32
C ILE A 24 13.04 3.96 4.35
N ASN A 25 11.90 3.29 4.16
CA ASN A 25 11.80 1.85 3.93
C ASN A 25 11.60 1.56 2.44
N PHE A 26 12.06 0.39 2.00
CA PHE A 26 11.95 -0.05 0.62
C PHE A 26 11.24 -1.39 0.55
N ILE A 27 10.25 -1.50 -0.35
CA ILE A 27 9.62 -2.78 -0.73
C ILE A 27 9.92 -3.00 -2.21
N ASN A 28 10.50 -4.15 -2.53
CA ASN A 28 10.87 -4.52 -3.90
C ASN A 28 9.95 -5.62 -4.40
N PHE A 29 9.36 -5.41 -5.56
CA PHE A 29 8.52 -6.36 -6.28
C PHE A 29 9.17 -6.76 -7.59
N SER A 30 8.97 -8.00 -8.00
CA SER A 30 9.28 -8.49 -9.34
C SER A 30 7.97 -8.85 -10.03
N CYS A 31 7.66 -8.16 -11.12
CA CYS A 31 6.45 -8.35 -11.90
C CYS A 31 6.64 -9.43 -12.98
N ASN A 32 5.54 -9.86 -13.56
CA ASN A 32 5.53 -10.87 -14.63
C ASN A 32 6.04 -10.33 -15.97
N CYS A 33 5.84 -9.05 -16.28
CA CYS A 33 6.30 -8.38 -17.51
C CYS A 33 6.51 -6.88 -17.29
N LYS A 34 7.17 -6.24 -18.26
CA LYS A 34 7.55 -4.82 -18.22
C LYS A 34 6.34 -3.91 -18.15
N GLU A 35 5.30 -4.24 -18.90
CA GLU A 35 4.07 -3.45 -19.00
C GLU A 35 3.36 -3.38 -17.64
N VAL A 36 3.37 -4.49 -16.88
CA VAL A 36 2.80 -4.53 -15.54
C VAL A 36 3.65 -3.75 -14.55
N ALA A 37 4.99 -3.87 -14.61
CA ALA A 37 5.88 -3.08 -13.76
C ALA A 37 5.69 -1.57 -13.99
N GLN A 38 5.60 -1.15 -15.26
CA GLN A 38 5.34 0.24 -15.63
C GLN A 38 3.97 0.71 -15.12
N LEU A 39 2.92 -0.07 -15.36
CA LEU A 39 1.56 0.25 -14.90
C LEU A 39 1.50 0.44 -13.38
N TRP A 40 2.14 -0.44 -12.61
CA TRP A 40 2.20 -0.32 -11.16
C TRP A 40 2.95 0.94 -10.74
N THR A 41 4.11 1.21 -11.36
CA THR A 41 4.93 2.39 -11.06
C THR A 41 4.13 3.69 -11.27
N ASP A 42 3.49 3.84 -12.43
CA ASP A 42 2.76 5.06 -12.78
C ASP A 42 1.54 5.28 -11.89
N ASN A 43 0.74 4.23 -11.66
CA ASN A 43 -0.50 4.36 -10.89
C ASN A 43 -0.25 4.49 -9.39
N LEU A 44 0.73 3.78 -8.83
CA LEU A 44 1.10 3.94 -7.42
C LEU A 44 1.57 5.36 -7.14
N LEU A 45 2.43 5.91 -8.01
CA LEU A 45 2.93 7.27 -7.84
C LEU A 45 1.79 8.30 -7.96
N LYS A 46 0.92 8.14 -8.95
CA LYS A 46 -0.26 9.00 -9.12
C LYS A 46 -1.18 8.98 -7.90
N MET A 47 -1.40 7.82 -7.29
CA MET A 47 -2.21 7.70 -6.08
C MET A 47 -1.52 8.32 -4.86
N ALA A 48 -0.21 8.07 -4.70
CA ALA A 48 0.57 8.58 -3.58
C ALA A 48 0.64 10.12 -3.55
N TYR A 49 0.74 10.76 -4.73
CA TYR A 49 0.86 12.22 -4.87
C TYR A 49 -0.44 12.91 -5.29
N ASN A 50 -1.59 12.26 -5.13
CA ASN A 50 -2.88 12.88 -5.41
C ASN A 50 -3.25 13.91 -4.33
N LEU A 51 -3.18 15.20 -4.66
CA LEU A 51 -3.49 16.30 -3.75
C LEU A 51 -4.92 16.24 -3.17
N MET A 52 -5.90 15.76 -3.93
CA MET A 52 -7.29 15.64 -3.43
C MET A 52 -7.39 14.53 -2.39
N ALA A 53 -6.69 13.41 -2.60
CA ALA A 53 -6.64 12.32 -1.63
C ALA A 53 -5.91 12.73 -0.34
N LEU A 54 -4.85 13.53 -0.47
CA LEU A 54 -4.10 14.06 0.68
C LEU A 54 -4.89 15.10 1.48
N ASN A 55 -5.75 15.89 0.82
CA ASN A 55 -6.57 16.95 1.44
C ASN A 55 -8.05 16.57 1.56
N SER A 56 -8.35 15.28 1.68
CA SER A 56 -9.73 14.79 1.79
C SER A 56 -10.39 15.19 3.13
N PRO A 57 -11.74 15.23 3.20
CA PRO A 57 -12.43 15.51 4.45
C PRO A 57 -12.27 14.37 5.47
N ALA A 58 -12.55 14.65 6.74
CA ALA A 58 -12.45 13.69 7.83
C ALA A 58 -13.24 12.39 7.60
N THR A 59 -14.38 12.48 6.90
CA THR A 59 -15.21 11.31 6.55
C THR A 59 -14.44 10.29 5.71
N VAL A 60 -13.64 10.73 4.75
CA VAL A 60 -12.81 9.85 3.91
C VAL A 60 -11.71 9.17 4.74
N PHE A 61 -11.16 9.86 5.75
CA PHE A 61 -10.18 9.24 6.66
C PHE A 61 -10.83 8.18 7.56
N LEU A 62 -12.08 8.37 7.98
CA LEU A 62 -12.86 7.34 8.69
C LEU A 62 -13.14 6.13 7.79
N GLU A 63 -13.49 6.36 6.52
CA GLU A 63 -13.64 5.29 5.53
C GLU A 63 -12.33 4.52 5.29
N LYS A 64 -11.19 5.23 5.28
CA LYS A 64 -9.86 4.60 5.19
C LYS A 64 -9.56 3.74 6.42
N ALA A 65 -9.90 4.22 7.62
CA ALA A 65 -9.75 3.44 8.86
C ALA A 65 -10.65 2.20 8.83
N HIS A 66 -11.91 2.35 8.43
CA HIS A 66 -12.86 1.25 8.25
C HIS A 66 -12.34 0.20 7.25
N THR A 67 -11.88 0.64 6.08
CA THR A 67 -11.30 -0.22 5.04
C THR A 67 -10.10 -1.01 5.59
N LYS A 68 -9.21 -0.35 6.37
CA LYS A 68 -8.07 -1.02 7.00
C LYS A 68 -8.49 -2.14 7.94
N VAL A 69 -9.53 -1.95 8.75
CA VAL A 69 -10.05 -3.00 9.64
C VAL A 69 -10.60 -4.18 8.82
N GLN A 70 -11.33 -3.90 7.74
CA GLN A 70 -11.92 -4.94 6.88
C GLN A 70 -10.88 -5.76 6.10
N LEU A 71 -9.71 -5.18 5.80
CA LEU A 71 -8.61 -5.89 5.13
C LEU A 71 -7.78 -6.76 6.09
N LEU A 72 -7.82 -6.47 7.40
CA LEU A 72 -7.07 -7.20 8.43
C LEU A 72 -7.88 -8.35 9.02
N THR A 73 -8.44 -9.19 8.15
CA THR A 73 -9.21 -10.38 8.51
C THR A 73 -8.31 -11.60 8.77
N ASP A 74 -8.86 -12.58 9.49
CA ASP A 74 -8.23 -13.89 9.66
C ASP A 74 -8.45 -14.80 8.44
N ARG A 75 -7.97 -16.05 8.54
CA ARG A 75 -8.10 -17.05 7.46
C ARG A 75 -9.56 -17.40 7.13
N ASP A 76 -10.47 -17.18 8.07
CA ASP A 76 -11.91 -17.41 7.91
C ASP A 76 -12.64 -16.14 7.42
N GLY A 77 -11.90 -15.08 7.11
CA GLY A 77 -12.44 -13.81 6.63
C GLY A 77 -13.10 -12.97 7.72
N ARG A 78 -12.91 -13.31 9.01
CA ARG A 78 -13.50 -12.58 10.14
C ARG A 78 -12.54 -11.51 10.64
N ILE A 79 -13.10 -10.42 11.15
CA ILE A 79 -12.32 -9.31 11.72
C ILE A 79 -11.93 -9.68 13.16
N PRO A 80 -10.63 -9.85 13.48
CA PRO A 80 -10.21 -10.13 14.84
C PRO A 80 -10.42 -8.91 15.74
N VAL A 81 -11.09 -9.08 16.88
CA VAL A 81 -11.35 -7.99 17.86
C VAL A 81 -10.06 -7.26 18.27
N LYS A 82 -8.94 -7.99 18.42
CA LYS A 82 -7.63 -7.42 18.73
C LYS A 82 -7.16 -6.36 17.72
N ASN A 83 -7.54 -6.47 16.45
CA ASN A 83 -7.13 -5.51 15.41
C ASN A 83 -7.90 -4.20 15.54
N VAL A 84 -9.17 -4.25 15.94
CA VAL A 84 -9.98 -3.07 16.27
C VAL A 84 -9.41 -2.39 17.50
N LEU A 85 -9.16 -3.14 18.58
CA LEU A 85 -8.56 -2.60 19.80
C LEU A 85 -7.21 -1.94 19.52
N LYS A 86 -6.30 -2.58 18.78
CA LYS A 86 -5.01 -1.99 18.41
C LYS A 86 -5.11 -0.71 17.60
N MET A 87 -6.20 -0.49 16.86
CA MET A 87 -6.39 0.72 16.05
C MET A 87 -6.81 1.92 16.90
N PHE A 88 -7.67 1.70 17.90
CA PHE A 88 -8.27 2.79 18.69
C PHE A 88 -7.66 2.95 20.08
N ALA A 89 -7.02 1.90 20.63
CA ALA A 89 -6.38 1.92 21.94
C ALA A 89 -4.90 2.35 21.89
N GLN A 90 -4.44 2.95 20.80
CA GLN A 90 -3.16 3.66 20.78
C GLN A 90 -3.30 4.94 21.61
N HIS A 91 -3.31 4.78 22.94
CA HIS A 91 -3.04 5.87 23.84
C HIS A 91 -1.64 6.39 23.55
N LYS A 92 -1.57 7.62 23.03
CA LYS A 92 -0.41 8.48 23.20
C LYS A 92 -0.52 9.09 24.59
N ASP A 93 0.18 8.49 25.53
CA ASP A 93 1.07 9.30 26.37
C ASP A 93 2.39 9.46 25.61
#